data_AF-A0A6H9SEK5-F1
#
_entry.id   AF-A0A6H9SEK5-F1
#
_cell.length_a   1.000
_cell.length_b   1.000
_cell.length_c   1.000
_cell.angle_alpha   90.00
_cell.angle_beta   90.00
_cell.angle_gamma   90.00
#
_symmetry.space_group_name_H-M   'P 1'
#
loop_
_entity.id
_entity.type
_entity.pdbx_description
1 polymer ?
#
loop_
_entity_poly.entity_id
_entity_poly.type
_entity_poly.pdbx_seq_one_letter_code
_entity_poly.pdbx_strand_id
1 'polypeptide(L)'
;MKQTELATMLPDMLPRLRSFSMRLTANRYDAEELVQRACVRALERAHQLRCGTSPVSWLFSIIHSIWLNELRRRHHRDRLLLEWGDALPETVADPRAASETRVAVGQILAAVERLPEPQRVALLLVSIDGLSYQQAAAALDIPVGTVMSRISRARKAIRAALGASGASRVPPGDLVESPTQR
;
A
#
# COMPACT_ATOMS: atom_id res chain seq x y z
N MET A 1 -17.26 -2.43 -22.95
CA MET A 1 -18.28 -1.62 -22.24
C MET A 1 -18.34 -0.25 -22.88
N LYS A 2 -19.52 0.38 -23.02
CA LYS A 2 -19.61 1.75 -23.56
C LYS A 2 -19.14 2.76 -22.52
N GLN A 3 -18.60 3.89 -22.97
CA GLN A 3 -18.17 4.98 -22.07
C GLN A 3 -19.32 5.47 -21.18
N THR A 4 -20.53 5.58 -21.72
CA THR A 4 -21.73 5.99 -20.98
C THR A 4 -22.07 5.03 -19.84
N GLU A 5 -21.91 3.71 -20.04
CA GLU A 5 -22.15 2.71 -18.99
C GLU A 5 -21.13 2.85 -17.85
N LEU A 6 -19.84 3.03 -18.20
CA LEU A 6 -18.79 3.26 -17.19
C LEU A 6 -19.03 4.55 -16.40
N ALA A 7 -19.44 5.62 -17.08
CA ALA A 7 -19.69 6.92 -16.47
C ALA A 7 -20.77 6.84 -15.37
N THR A 8 -21.83 6.05 -15.60
CA THR A 8 -22.90 5.86 -14.61
C THR A 8 -22.45 5.08 -13.38
N MET A 9 -21.53 4.12 -13.54
CA MET A 9 -21.01 3.31 -12.42
C MET A 9 -19.91 4.02 -11.61
N LEU A 10 -19.21 4.99 -12.21
CA LEU A 10 -18.05 5.64 -11.61
C LEU A 10 -18.32 6.25 -10.22
N PRO A 11 -19.41 7.02 -10.00
CA PRO A 11 -19.70 7.65 -8.71
C PRO A 11 -19.70 6.66 -7.54
N ASP A 12 -20.27 5.48 -7.72
CA ASP A 12 -20.36 4.43 -6.68
C ASP A 12 -18.98 3.83 -6.36
N MET A 13 -18.06 3.87 -7.31
CA MET A 13 -16.69 3.37 -7.13
C MET A 13 -15.76 4.41 -6.51
N LEU A 14 -16.06 5.71 -6.64
CA LEU A 14 -15.17 6.80 -6.21
C LEU A 14 -14.71 6.72 -4.75
N PRO A 15 -15.56 6.41 -3.74
CA PRO A 15 -15.11 6.32 -2.35
C PRO A 15 -14.00 5.29 -2.15
N ARG A 16 -14.10 4.16 -2.85
CA ARG A 16 -13.13 3.07 -2.79
C ARG A 16 -11.83 3.43 -3.52
N LEU A 17 -11.93 4.04 -4.70
CA LEU A 17 -10.76 4.53 -5.46
C LEU A 17 -9.99 5.62 -4.70
N ARG A 18 -10.70 6.55 -4.05
CA ARG A 18 -10.11 7.58 -3.19
C ARG A 18 -9.41 6.96 -1.99
N SER A 19 -10.07 6.03 -1.30
CA SER A 19 -9.47 5.35 -0.14
C SER A 19 -8.19 4.61 -0.50
N PHE A 20 -8.17 3.92 -1.65
CA PHE A 20 -6.97 3.26 -2.15
C PHE A 20 -5.87 4.26 -2.51
N SER A 21 -6.21 5.33 -3.24
CA SER A 21 -5.24 6.37 -3.66
C SER A 21 -4.65 7.13 -2.46
N MET A 22 -5.44 7.38 -1.41
CA MET A 22 -4.97 7.93 -0.14
C MET A 22 -3.91 7.03 0.51
N ARG A 23 -4.12 5.72 0.51
CA ARG A 23 -3.14 4.76 1.06
C ARG A 23 -1.87 4.70 0.22
N LEU A 24 -1.96 4.90 -1.09
CA LEU A 24 -0.79 4.91 -1.98
C LEU A 24 0.06 6.16 -1.77
N THR A 25 -0.58 7.33 -1.76
CA THR A 25 0.08 8.64 -1.83
C THR A 25 0.40 9.25 -0.47
N ALA A 26 -0.33 8.85 0.58
CA ALA A 26 -0.32 9.49 1.91
C ALA A 26 -0.59 11.01 1.89
N ASN A 27 -1.10 11.55 0.78
CA ASN A 27 -1.38 12.97 0.59
C ASN A 27 -2.74 13.13 -0.10
N ARG A 28 -3.60 13.98 0.47
CA ARG A 28 -4.96 14.19 -0.04
C ARG A 28 -5.00 14.77 -1.44
N TYR A 29 -4.17 15.76 -1.74
CA TYR A 29 -4.13 16.41 -3.05
C TYR A 29 -3.64 15.44 -4.11
N ASP A 30 -2.54 14.72 -3.84
CA ASP A 30 -2.01 13.69 -4.74
C ASP A 30 -3.03 12.58 -4.98
N ALA A 31 -3.75 12.15 -3.94
CA ALA A 31 -4.79 11.13 -4.07
C ALA A 31 -5.98 11.59 -4.93
N GLU A 32 -6.44 12.82 -4.74
CA GLU A 32 -7.54 13.40 -5.52
C GLU A 32 -7.13 13.54 -7.01
N GLU A 33 -5.92 14.05 -7.28
CA GLU A 33 -5.38 14.16 -8.63
C GLU A 33 -5.22 12.77 -9.29
N LEU A 34 -4.70 11.79 -8.55
CA LEU A 34 -4.52 10.42 -9.03
C LEU A 34 -5.86 9.79 -9.43
N VAL A 35 -6.90 9.95 -8.60
CA VAL A 35 -8.25 9.48 -8.92
C VAL A 35 -8.81 10.20 -10.14
N GLN A 36 -8.67 11.52 -10.23
CA GLN A 36 -9.15 12.30 -11.38
C GLN A 36 -8.51 11.81 -12.67
N ARG A 37 -7.18 11.68 -12.71
CA ARG A 37 -6.43 11.19 -13.88
C ARG A 37 -6.83 9.76 -14.24
N ALA A 38 -7.07 8.91 -13.23
CA ALA A 38 -7.55 7.55 -13.47
C ALA A 38 -8.95 7.53 -14.07
N CYS A 39 -9.88 8.35 -13.58
CA CYS A 39 -11.24 8.44 -14.13
C CYS A 39 -11.24 8.94 -15.58
N VAL A 40 -10.49 10.00 -15.89
CA VAL A 40 -10.35 10.51 -17.26
C VAL A 40 -9.83 9.41 -18.19
N ARG A 41 -8.72 8.78 -17.81
CA ARG A 41 -8.11 7.70 -18.61
C ARG A 41 -9.01 6.48 -18.74
N ALA A 42 -9.80 6.16 -17.71
CA ALA A 42 -10.75 5.05 -17.76
C ALA A 42 -11.90 5.33 -18.72
N LEU A 43 -12.43 6.55 -18.74
CA LEU A 43 -13.48 6.96 -19.67
C LEU A 43 -12.99 6.95 -21.12
N GLU A 44 -11.79 7.47 -21.38
CA GLU A 44 -11.14 7.41 -22.71
C GLU A 44 -10.94 5.97 -23.19
N ARG A 45 -10.63 5.06 -22.26
CA ARG A 45 -10.32 3.65 -22.55
C ARG A 45 -11.45 2.69 -22.25
N ALA A 46 -12.69 3.17 -22.06
CA ALA A 46 -13.82 2.32 -21.65
C ALA A 46 -14.04 1.14 -22.63
N HIS A 47 -13.73 1.35 -23.90
CA HIS A 47 -13.76 0.33 -24.95
C HIS A 47 -12.80 -0.86 -24.71
N GLN A 48 -11.73 -0.68 -23.93
CA GLN A 48 -10.74 -1.72 -23.62
C GLN A 48 -11.19 -2.64 -22.48
N LEU A 49 -12.24 -2.27 -21.74
CA LEU A 49 -12.76 -3.12 -20.68
C LEU A 49 -13.46 -4.35 -21.28
N ARG A 50 -12.85 -5.51 -21.07
CA ARG A 50 -13.33 -6.81 -21.55
C ARG A 50 -14.52 -7.31 -20.72
N CYS A 51 -15.46 -7.99 -21.37
CA CYS A 51 -16.55 -8.69 -20.68
C CYS A 51 -15.99 -9.67 -19.63
N GLY A 52 -16.65 -9.73 -18.47
CA GLY A 52 -16.19 -10.55 -17.33
C GLY A 52 -15.08 -9.93 -16.48
N THR A 53 -14.50 -8.79 -16.89
CA THR A 53 -13.54 -8.06 -16.05
C THR A 53 -14.30 -7.12 -15.09
N SER A 54 -13.95 -7.16 -13.80
CA SER A 54 -14.51 -6.20 -12.84
C SER A 54 -14.07 -4.76 -13.20
N PRO A 55 -15.01 -3.82 -13.42
CA PRO A 55 -14.66 -2.43 -13.69
C PRO A 55 -13.80 -1.81 -12.58
N VAL A 56 -14.08 -2.15 -11.32
CA VAL A 56 -13.32 -1.67 -10.16
C VAL A 56 -11.87 -2.18 -10.19
N SER A 57 -11.66 -3.48 -10.44
CA SER A 57 -10.31 -4.05 -10.54
C SER A 57 -9.51 -3.42 -11.69
N TRP A 58 -10.16 -3.10 -12.80
CA TRP A 58 -9.54 -2.42 -13.93
C TRP A 58 -9.20 -0.95 -13.61
N LEU A 59 -10.06 -0.23 -12.88
CA LEU A 59 -9.74 1.12 -12.41
C LEU A 59 -8.54 1.12 -11.44
N PHE A 60 -8.42 0.11 -10.58
CA PHE A 60 -7.23 -0.05 -9.74
C PHE A 60 -5.95 -0.28 -10.54
N SER A 61 -6.03 -0.98 -11.69
CA SER A 61 -4.87 -1.14 -12.57
C SER A 61 -4.43 0.19 -13.19
N ILE A 62 -5.39 1.01 -13.59
CA ILE A 62 -5.13 2.35 -14.13
C ILE A 62 -4.48 3.23 -13.05
N ILE A 63 -5.03 3.27 -11.83
CA ILE A 63 -4.46 4.00 -10.70
C ILE A 63 -3.02 3.55 -10.44
N HIS A 64 -2.81 2.24 -10.30
CA HIS A 64 -1.49 1.69 -10.02
C HIS A 64 -0.48 2.00 -11.13
N SER A 65 -0.89 1.95 -12.40
CA SER A 65 -0.05 2.31 -13.54
C SER A 65 0.37 3.79 -13.51
N ILE A 66 -0.58 4.69 -13.21
CA ILE A 66 -0.28 6.12 -13.09
C ILE A 66 0.68 6.35 -11.92
N TRP A 67 0.41 5.75 -10.76
CA TRP A 67 1.22 5.89 -9.56
C TRP A 67 2.65 5.36 -9.74
N LEU A 68 2.82 4.20 -10.38
CA LEU A 68 4.15 3.65 -10.62
C LEU A 68 4.98 4.55 -11.56
N ASN A 69 4.34 5.18 -12.54
CA ASN A 69 5.00 6.18 -13.39
C ASN A 69 5.38 7.44 -12.61
N GLU A 70 4.53 7.88 -11.69
CA GLU A 70 4.80 9.01 -10.80
C GLU A 70 6.00 8.73 -9.89
N LEU A 71 6.03 7.56 -9.23
CA LEU A 71 7.17 7.15 -8.40
C LEU A 71 8.48 7.10 -9.20
N ARG A 72 8.47 6.57 -10.42
CA ARG A 72 9.66 6.57 -11.29
C ARG A 72 10.14 7.99 -11.62
N ARG A 73 9.21 8.92 -11.87
CA ARG A 73 9.52 10.33 -12.13
C ARG A 73 10.11 11.02 -10.90
N ARG A 74 9.52 10.79 -9.72
CA ARG A 74 10.02 11.31 -8.44
C ARG A 74 11.42 10.79 -8.14
N HIS A 75 11.64 9.47 -8.22
CA HIS A 75 12.98 8.89 -8.06
C HIS A 75 14.00 9.45 -9.04
N HIS A 76 13.64 9.65 -10.31
CA HIS A 76 14.55 10.24 -11.29
C HIS A 76 14.89 11.70 -10.95
N ARG A 77 13.88 12.50 -10.55
CA ARG A 77 14.08 13.89 -10.13
C ARG A 77 14.93 13.98 -8.86
N ASP A 78 14.68 13.14 -7.87
CA ASP A 78 15.42 13.13 -6.61
C ASP A 78 16.87 12.72 -6.86
N ARG A 79 17.13 11.78 -7.80
CA ARG A 79 18.49 11.42 -8.22
C ARG A 79 19.20 12.58 -8.91
N LEU A 80 18.51 13.35 -9.76
CA LEU A 80 19.06 14.54 -10.40
C LEU A 80 19.32 15.68 -9.41
N LEU A 81 18.46 15.85 -8.40
CA LEU A 81 18.66 16.82 -7.31
C LEU A 81 19.84 16.43 -6.42
N LEU A 82 20.00 15.14 -6.10
CA LEU A 82 21.18 14.61 -5.40
C LEU A 82 22.48 14.77 -6.20
N GLU A 83 22.43 14.76 -7.54
CA GLU A 83 23.55 15.09 -8.42
C GLU A 83 23.84 16.60 -8.51
N TRP A 84 22.92 17.48 -8.12
CA TRP A 84 23.04 18.94 -8.26
C TRP A 84 23.05 19.77 -6.96
N GLY A 85 22.90 19.15 -5.79
CA GLY A 85 23.15 19.80 -4.50
C GLY A 85 21.95 19.77 -3.55
N ASP A 86 22.27 19.35 -2.33
CA ASP A 86 21.52 19.38 -1.08
C ASP A 86 20.26 18.49 -0.92
N ALA A 87 20.38 17.62 0.08
CA ALA A 87 19.46 16.56 0.44
C ALA A 87 18.15 17.06 1.08
N LEU A 88 17.10 16.25 0.88
CA LEU A 88 15.74 16.36 1.40
C LEU A 88 15.68 16.34 2.95
N PRO A 89 14.68 16.99 3.59
CA PRO A 89 14.26 16.61 4.93
C PRO A 89 13.19 15.51 4.88
N GLU A 90 13.46 14.39 5.57
CA GLU A 90 12.45 13.41 5.99
C GLU A 90 11.46 14.06 6.96
N THR A 91 10.17 14.05 6.62
CA THR A 91 9.10 14.36 7.56
C THR A 91 8.68 13.09 8.28
N VAL A 92 9.22 12.86 9.48
CA VAL A 92 8.71 11.88 10.44
C VAL A 92 7.63 12.57 11.28
N ALA A 93 6.38 12.14 11.15
CA ALA A 93 5.30 12.56 12.05
C ALA A 93 5.33 11.71 13.33
N ASP A 94 5.50 12.35 14.48
CA ASP A 94 5.44 11.75 15.83
C ASP A 94 4.00 11.78 16.37
N PRO A 95 3.42 10.64 16.80
CA PRO A 95 2.21 10.64 17.59
C PRO A 95 2.47 10.11 19.00
N ARG A 96 2.48 11.01 19.99
CA ARG A 96 2.45 10.65 21.42
C ARG A 96 1.02 10.51 21.97
N ALA A 97 0.90 9.54 22.88
CA ALA A 97 -0.23 9.18 23.75
C ALA A 97 -1.44 8.49 23.09
N ALA A 98 -1.40 7.16 23.03
CA ALA A 98 -2.52 6.34 22.57
C ALA A 98 -2.61 5.02 23.36
N SER A 99 -3.82 4.47 23.52
CA SER A 99 -4.05 3.16 24.15
C SER A 99 -3.25 2.05 23.45
N GLU A 100 -3.00 0.93 24.13
CA GLU A 100 -2.21 -0.20 23.58
C GLU A 100 -2.69 -0.64 22.18
N THR A 101 -4.01 -0.62 21.94
CA THR A 101 -4.60 -0.90 20.62
C THR A 101 -4.22 0.14 19.57
N ARG A 102 -4.24 1.44 19.89
CA ARG A 102 -3.85 2.50 18.95
C ARG A 102 -2.34 2.48 18.66
N VAL A 103 -1.52 2.15 19.67
CA VAL A 103 -0.07 1.96 19.49
C VAL A 103 0.19 0.78 18.55
N ALA A 104 -0.48 -0.36 18.77
CA ALA A 104 -0.34 -1.53 17.90
C ALA A 104 -0.79 -1.23 16.45
N VAL A 105 -1.90 -0.52 16.26
CA VAL A 105 -2.36 -0.07 14.93
C VAL A 105 -1.34 0.86 14.28
N GLY A 106 -0.80 1.84 15.01
CA GLY A 106 0.23 2.75 14.51
C GLY A 106 1.49 2.00 14.05
N GLN A 107 1.94 1.02 14.83
CA GLN A 107 3.09 0.17 14.47
C GLN A 107 2.84 -0.66 13.21
N ILE A 108 1.62 -1.20 13.04
CA ILE A 108 1.23 -1.93 11.83
C ILE A 108 1.26 -0.99 10.62
N LEU A 109 0.67 0.21 10.74
CA LEU A 109 0.63 1.18 9.65
C LEU A 109 2.05 1.59 9.21
N ALA A 110 2.92 1.92 10.18
CA ALA A 110 4.31 2.25 9.90
C ALA A 110 5.07 1.08 9.25
N ALA A 111 4.79 -0.17 9.66
CA ALA A 111 5.39 -1.34 9.04
C ALA A 111 4.92 -1.56 7.60
N VAL A 112 3.65 -1.26 7.29
CA VAL A 112 3.09 -1.32 5.93
C VAL A 112 3.69 -0.23 5.04
N GLU A 113 3.90 0.98 5.55
CA GLU A 113 4.50 2.09 4.80
C GLU A 113 5.95 1.82 4.39
N ARG A 114 6.71 1.09 5.21
CA ARG A 114 8.10 0.70 4.89
C ARG A 114 8.22 -0.45 3.90
N LEU A 115 7.11 -1.08 3.50
CA LEU A 115 7.18 -2.18 2.54
C LEU A 115 7.61 -1.68 1.17
N PRO A 116 8.41 -2.47 0.43
CA PRO A 116 8.63 -2.22 -0.99
C PRO A 116 7.29 -2.10 -1.74
N GLU A 117 7.19 -1.09 -2.61
CA GLU A 117 5.94 -0.75 -3.29
C GLU A 117 5.19 -1.95 -3.91
N PRO A 118 5.87 -2.88 -4.62
CA PRO A 118 5.18 -4.03 -5.22
C PRO A 118 4.51 -4.94 -4.18
N GLN A 119 5.07 -5.02 -2.96
CA GLN A 119 4.53 -5.82 -1.86
C GLN A 119 3.36 -5.07 -1.19
N ARG A 120 3.53 -3.77 -0.95
CA ARG A 120 2.54 -2.88 -0.35
C ARG A 120 1.24 -2.86 -1.15
N VAL A 121 1.33 -2.61 -2.46
CA VAL A 121 0.16 -2.57 -3.35
C VAL A 121 -0.58 -3.92 -3.37
N ALA A 122 0.14 -5.03 -3.51
CA ALA A 122 -0.48 -6.36 -3.52
C ALA A 122 -1.20 -6.67 -2.20
N LEU A 123 -0.63 -6.27 -1.06
CA LEU A 123 -1.24 -6.42 0.24
C LEU A 123 -2.52 -5.58 0.38
N LEU A 124 -2.48 -4.30 -0.05
CA LEU A 124 -3.62 -3.38 0.02
C LEU A 124 -4.79 -3.86 -0.82
N LEU A 125 -4.55 -4.21 -2.09
CA LEU A 125 -5.59 -4.66 -3.01
C LEU A 125 -6.36 -5.86 -2.49
N VAL A 126 -5.66 -6.83 -1.89
CA VAL A 126 -6.28 -8.06 -1.38
C VAL A 126 -6.88 -7.85 0.01
N SER A 127 -6.11 -7.31 0.94
CA SER A 127 -6.46 -7.35 2.37
C SER A 127 -7.40 -6.23 2.78
N ILE A 128 -7.35 -5.10 2.07
CA ILE A 128 -8.15 -3.91 2.39
C ILE A 128 -9.21 -3.68 1.33
N ASP A 129 -8.83 -3.73 0.06
CA ASP A 129 -9.78 -3.57 -1.03
C ASP A 129 -10.51 -4.87 -1.36
N GLY A 130 -10.16 -6.02 -0.77
CA GLY A 130 -10.94 -7.26 -0.91
C GLY A 130 -10.93 -7.88 -2.30
N LEU A 131 -9.92 -7.59 -3.12
CA LEU A 131 -9.75 -8.29 -4.41
C LEU A 131 -9.35 -9.74 -4.17
N SER A 132 -9.88 -10.64 -5.00
CA SER A 132 -9.33 -12.00 -5.08
C SER A 132 -7.89 -11.95 -5.62
N TYR A 133 -7.11 -13.01 -5.38
CA TYR A 133 -5.75 -13.08 -5.93
C TYR A 133 -5.71 -13.00 -7.46
N GLN A 134 -6.72 -13.54 -8.14
CA GLN A 134 -6.85 -13.44 -9.59
C GLN A 134 -7.15 -12.00 -10.04
N GLN A 135 -8.05 -11.31 -9.35
CA GLN A 135 -8.37 -9.91 -9.65
C GLN A 135 -7.16 -9.00 -9.39
N ALA A 136 -6.42 -9.23 -8.30
CA ALA A 136 -5.20 -8.49 -8.00
C ALA A 136 -4.09 -8.78 -9.03
N ALA A 137 -3.95 -10.03 -9.47
CA ALA A 137 -3.02 -10.41 -10.53
C ALA A 137 -3.32 -9.69 -11.86
N ALA A 138 -4.59 -9.68 -12.25
CA ALA A 138 -5.05 -8.95 -13.43
C ALA A 138 -4.86 -7.42 -13.28
N ALA A 139 -5.12 -6.87 -12.09
CA ALA A 139 -4.95 -5.44 -11.83
C ALA A 139 -3.48 -5.00 -11.86
N LEU A 140 -2.57 -5.87 -11.45
CA LEU A 140 -1.14 -5.59 -11.38
C LEU A 140 -0.34 -6.08 -12.60
N ASP A 141 -1.02 -6.74 -13.54
CA ASP A 141 -0.43 -7.37 -14.73
C ASP A 141 0.76 -8.30 -14.38
N ILE A 142 0.52 -9.22 -13.44
CA ILE A 142 1.53 -10.19 -12.97
C ILE A 142 0.90 -11.57 -12.72
N PRO A 143 1.70 -12.66 -12.68
CA PRO A 143 1.19 -13.99 -12.33
C PRO A 143 0.59 -14.04 -10.92
N VAL A 144 -0.46 -14.86 -10.74
CA VAL A 144 -1.11 -15.06 -9.42
C VAL A 144 -0.12 -15.55 -8.35
N GLY A 145 0.81 -16.45 -8.72
CA GLY A 145 1.89 -16.88 -7.81
C GLY A 145 2.79 -15.72 -7.35
N THR A 146 2.98 -14.70 -8.20
CA THR A 146 3.73 -13.49 -7.84
C THR A 146 2.97 -12.68 -6.80
N VAL A 147 1.65 -12.52 -6.95
CA VAL A 147 0.79 -11.87 -5.93
C VAL A 147 0.92 -12.59 -4.59
N MET A 148 0.77 -13.92 -4.58
CA MET A 148 0.91 -14.73 -3.36
C MET A 148 2.28 -14.53 -2.71
N SER A 149 3.37 -14.58 -3.49
CA SER A 149 4.73 -14.39 -2.98
C SER A 149 4.98 -12.98 -2.43
N ARG A 150 4.38 -11.94 -3.03
CA ARG A 150 4.47 -10.55 -2.58
C ARG A 150 3.74 -10.36 -1.26
N ILE A 151 2.53 -10.92 -1.12
CA ILE A 151 1.74 -10.88 0.11
C ILE A 151 2.44 -11.65 1.23
N SER A 152 2.98 -12.83 0.94
CA SER A 152 3.73 -13.64 1.91
C SER A 152 4.93 -12.86 2.47
N ARG A 153 5.72 -12.24 1.59
CA ARG A 153 6.87 -11.40 1.97
C ARG A 153 6.43 -10.16 2.76
N ALA A 154 5.37 -9.47 2.33
CA ALA A 154 4.80 -8.34 3.06
C ALA A 154 4.43 -8.72 4.50
N ARG A 155 3.69 -9.83 4.67
CA ARG A 155 3.28 -10.33 5.99
C ARG A 155 4.49 -10.72 6.85
N LYS A 156 5.53 -11.32 6.26
CA LYS A 156 6.77 -11.65 6.97
C LYS A 156 7.48 -10.38 7.47
N ALA A 157 7.60 -9.36 6.62
CA ALA A 157 8.23 -8.09 6.97
C ALA A 157 7.46 -7.35 8.07
N ILE A 158 6.12 -7.30 7.99
CA ILE A 158 5.28 -6.69 9.04
C ILE A 158 5.45 -7.43 10.37
N ARG A 159 5.37 -8.77 10.37
CA ARG A 159 5.59 -9.55 11.61
C ARG A 159 6.97 -9.30 12.21
N ALA A 160 8.02 -9.21 11.40
CA ALA A 160 9.37 -8.93 11.87
C ALA A 160 9.45 -7.53 12.52
N ALA A 161 8.85 -6.51 11.90
CA ALA A 161 8.83 -5.14 12.44
C ALA A 161 8.09 -5.05 13.79
N LEU A 162 6.99 -5.79 13.93
CA LEU A 162 6.22 -5.86 15.18
C LEU A 162 6.93 -6.68 16.27
N GLY A 163 7.54 -7.82 15.91
CA GLY A 163 8.31 -8.66 16.82
C GLY A 163 9.57 -7.97 17.35
N ALA A 164 10.26 -7.19 16.52
CA ALA A 164 11.40 -6.37 16.93
C ALA A 164 10.99 -5.24 17.90
N SER A 165 9.77 -4.71 17.75
CA SER A 165 9.23 -3.68 18.65
C SER A 165 8.76 -4.25 20.00
N GLY A 166 8.44 -5.54 20.08
CA GLY A 166 8.03 -6.25 21.30
C GLY A 166 9.19 -6.79 22.16
N ALA A 167 10.42 -6.84 21.62
CA ALA A 167 11.60 -7.39 22.31
C ALA A 167 12.25 -6.43 23.33
N SER A 168 11.70 -5.23 23.55
CA SER A 168 12.25 -4.21 24.47
C SER A 168 11.45 -4.08 25.80
N ARG A 169 10.87 -5.16 26.32
CA ARG A 169 10.15 -5.14 27.62
C ARG A 169 10.40 -6.32 28.56
N VAL A 170 11.44 -7.12 28.35
CA VAL A 170 11.87 -8.10 29.37
C VAL A 170 13.14 -7.56 30.05
N PRO A 171 13.08 -7.04 31.28
CA PRO A 171 14.29 -6.77 32.04
C PRO A 171 15.00 -8.11 32.35
N PRO A 172 16.33 -8.19 32.25
CA PRO A 172 17.09 -9.32 32.76
C PRO A 172 17.22 -9.16 34.28
N GLY A 173 16.38 -9.87 35.02
CA GLY A 173 16.45 -10.07 36.47
C GLY A 173 15.36 -11.05 36.85
N ASP A 174 15.60 -12.20 37.47
CA ASP A 174 16.66 -12.48 38.44
C ASP A 174 17.30 -13.85 38.23
N LEU A 175 18.62 -13.84 38.33
CA LEU A 175 19.40 -14.96 38.84
C LEU A 175 18.88 -15.26 40.25
N VAL A 176 18.29 -16.43 40.46
CA VAL A 176 18.27 -17.06 41.78
C VAL A 176 18.91 -18.43 41.63
N GLU A 177 20.15 -18.49 42.11
CA GLU A 177 20.87 -19.72 42.37
C GLU A 177 20.08 -20.64 43.32
N SER A 178 20.37 -21.94 43.15
CA SER A 178 19.86 -23.12 43.83
C SER A 178 19.83 -23.05 45.37
N PRO A 179 19.23 -24.07 46.02
CA PRO A 179 20.15 -25.04 46.61
C PRO A 179 19.77 -26.52 46.42
N THR A 180 20.85 -27.27 46.30
CA THR A 180 21.12 -28.70 46.42
C THR A 180 20.40 -29.43 47.58
N GLN A 181 20.36 -30.77 47.44
CA GLN A 181 20.19 -31.85 48.44
C GLN A 181 18.78 -32.48 48.43
N ARG A 182 18.59 -33.81 48.38
CA ARG A 182 19.48 -34.97 48.51
C ARG A 182 18.79 -36.18 47.87
#